data_AF-A0AAN8FGR1-F1
#
_entry.id   AF-A0AAN8FGR1-F1
#
_cell.length_a   1.000
_cell.length_b   1.000
_cell.length_c   1.000
_cell.angle_alpha   90.00
_cell.angle_beta   90.00
_cell.angle_gamma   90.00
#
_symmetry.space_group_name_H-M   'P 1'
#
loop_
_entity.id
_entity.type
_entity.pdbx_description
1 polymer ?
#
loop_
_entity_poly.entity_id
_entity_poly.type
_entity_poly.pdbx_seq_one_letter_code
_entity_poly.pdbx_strand_id
1 'polypeptide(L)'
;MLGNPSHLNITGGFDGKRILAFQKLYALEHPAKFKSYISSTVAKNGYISRYQVWTSKQCKGKMFRYSCVYGVEDLPVIIKQDHLRVRKRESSPIDFDSSPYAEIPLVELSRGIPFQNLTHPEWLLRLHELIET
;
A
#
# COMPACT_ATOMS: atom_id res chain seq x y z
N MET A 1 -7.18 6.87 -0.80
CA MET A 1 -7.97 8.03 -1.22
C MET A 1 -7.96 8.04 -2.73
N LEU A 2 -9.11 7.80 -3.34
CA LEU A 2 -9.29 7.62 -4.77
C LEU A 2 -10.05 8.84 -5.27
N GLY A 3 -9.44 9.60 -6.17
CA GLY A 3 -10.04 10.78 -6.77
C GLY A 3 -9.12 11.30 -7.84
N ASN A 4 -9.58 11.25 -9.10
CA ASN A 4 -8.84 11.84 -10.21
C ASN A 4 -8.90 13.37 -10.04
N PRO A 5 -7.76 14.08 -9.87
CA PRO A 5 -7.76 15.53 -9.64
C PRO A 5 -8.51 16.33 -10.71
N SER A 6 -8.55 15.79 -11.94
CA SER A 6 -9.23 16.41 -13.09
C SER A 6 -10.76 16.38 -12.96
N HIS A 7 -11.31 15.42 -12.20
CA HIS A 7 -12.75 15.25 -11.98
C HIS A 7 -13.19 15.64 -10.57
N LEU A 8 -12.34 15.36 -9.57
CA LEU A 8 -12.56 15.65 -8.16
C LEU A 8 -11.22 16.13 -7.59
N ASN A 9 -11.11 17.45 -7.42
CA ASN A 9 -9.92 18.07 -6.85
C ASN A 9 -9.89 17.86 -5.33
N ILE A 10 -9.45 16.67 -4.93
CA ILE A 10 -9.23 16.29 -3.53
C ILE A 10 -7.73 16.36 -3.29
N THR A 11 -7.33 17.05 -2.22
CA THR A 11 -5.92 17.12 -1.82
C THR A 11 -5.37 15.70 -1.58
N GLY A 12 -4.26 15.37 -2.25
CA GLY A 12 -3.68 14.02 -2.21
C GLY A 12 -4.37 12.99 -3.13
N GLY A 13 -5.30 13.41 -3.99
CA GLY A 13 -5.84 12.59 -5.07
C GLY A 13 -4.81 12.36 -6.17
N PHE A 14 -4.89 11.22 -6.85
CA PHE A 14 -4.04 10.85 -7.97
C PHE A 14 -4.86 10.33 -9.14
N ASP A 15 -4.33 10.47 -10.36
CA ASP A 15 -4.96 9.90 -11.54
C ASP A 15 -4.65 8.41 -11.66
N GLY A 16 -5.67 7.57 -11.44
CA GLY A 16 -5.54 6.12 -11.56
C GLY A 16 -5.06 5.67 -12.95
N LYS A 17 -5.38 6.40 -14.03
CA LYS A 17 -4.89 6.07 -15.38
C LYS A 17 -3.38 6.23 -15.47
N ARG A 18 -2.81 7.23 -14.79
CA ARG A 18 -1.35 7.44 -14.73
C ARG A 18 -0.66 6.32 -13.96
N ILE A 19 -1.26 5.84 -12.87
CA ILE A 19 -0.72 4.69 -12.14
C ILE A 19 -0.75 3.43 -12.99
N LEU A 20 -1.85 3.16 -13.69
CA LEU A 20 -1.94 2.00 -14.59
C LEU A 20 -0.93 2.08 -15.74
N ALA A 21 -0.73 3.28 -16.32
CA ALA A 21 0.29 3.49 -17.34
C ALA A 21 1.70 3.26 -16.79
N PHE A 22 1.99 3.78 -15.59
CA PHE A 22 3.25 3.57 -14.90
C PHE A 22 3.55 2.10 -14.65
N GLN A 23 2.58 1.32 -14.16
CA GLN A 23 2.74 -0.12 -13.94
C GLN A 23 3.12 -0.87 -15.23
N LYS A 24 2.48 -0.53 -16.36
CA LYS A 24 2.78 -1.14 -17.66
C LYS A 24 4.21 -0.79 -18.12
N LEU A 25 4.62 0.46 -17.98
CA LEU A 25 5.98 0.90 -18.34
C LEU A 25 7.02 0.24 -17.45
N TYR A 26 6.81 0.21 -16.14
CA TYR A 26 7.73 -0.40 -15.18
C TYR A 26 7.90 -1.90 -15.43
N ALA A 27 6.82 -2.60 -15.81
CA ALA A 27 6.89 -4.02 -16.17
C ALA A 27 7.75 -4.27 -17.42
N LEU A 28 7.77 -3.33 -18.37
CA LEU A 28 8.60 -3.42 -19.58
C LEU A 28 10.07 -3.09 -19.31
N GLU A 29 10.33 -2.04 -18.54
CA GLU A 29 11.70 -1.59 -18.23
C GLU A 29 12.43 -2.51 -17.24
N HIS A 30 11.69 -3.08 -16.28
CA HIS A 30 12.26 -3.84 -15.17
C HIS A 30 11.54 -5.17 -14.90
N PRO A 31 11.53 -6.11 -15.87
CA PRO A 31 10.75 -7.35 -15.77
C PRO A 31 11.17 -8.23 -14.57
N ALA A 32 12.46 -8.28 -14.24
CA ALA A 32 12.98 -9.07 -13.12
C ALA A 32 12.54 -8.51 -11.76
N LYS A 33 12.62 -7.19 -11.55
CA LYS A 33 12.17 -6.52 -10.33
C LYS A 33 10.66 -6.60 -10.18
N PHE A 34 9.93 -6.39 -11.28
CA PHE A 34 8.48 -6.54 -11.32
C PHE A 34 8.05 -7.94 -10.88
N LYS A 35 8.63 -9.00 -11.47
CA LYS A 35 8.31 -10.39 -11.10
C LYS A 35 8.66 -10.69 -9.64
N SER A 36 9.83 -10.24 -9.18
CA SER A 36 10.25 -10.41 -7.79
C SER A 36 9.28 -9.75 -6.81
N TYR A 37 8.89 -8.51 -7.07
CA TYR A 37 7.97 -7.76 -6.22
C TYR A 37 6.57 -8.38 -6.20
N ILE A 38 6.00 -8.74 -7.34
CA ILE A 38 4.67 -9.38 -7.41
C ILE A 38 4.69 -10.74 -6.69
N SER A 39 5.78 -11.51 -6.80
CA SER A 39 5.90 -12.81 -6.13
C SER A 39 6.14 -12.74 -4.63
N SER A 40 6.48 -11.56 -4.07
CA SER A 40 6.82 -11.46 -2.67
C SER A 40 5.59 -11.68 -1.78
N THR A 41 5.78 -12.42 -0.69
CA THR A 41 4.71 -12.75 0.27
C THR A 41 4.24 -11.56 1.09
N VAL A 42 5.06 -10.49 1.16
CA VAL A 42 4.76 -9.26 1.89
C VAL A 42 4.64 -8.12 0.89
N ALA A 43 3.40 -7.82 0.48
CA ALA A 43 3.12 -6.63 -0.31
C ALA A 43 3.34 -5.39 0.57
N LYS A 44 4.31 -4.54 0.19
CA LYS A 44 4.43 -3.19 0.75
C LYS A 44 3.51 -2.27 -0.04
N ASN A 45 2.38 -1.94 0.53
CA ASN A 45 1.38 -1.13 -0.13
C ASN A 45 1.83 0.33 -0.24
N GLY A 46 1.72 0.92 -1.43
CA GLY A 46 2.08 2.33 -1.67
C GLY A 46 1.15 3.37 -1.01
N TYR A 47 0.31 2.99 -0.05
CA TYR A 47 -0.72 3.84 0.54
C TYR A 47 -0.85 3.63 2.06
N ILE A 48 -1.04 4.71 2.83
CA ILE A 48 -1.14 4.73 4.32
C ILE A 48 -2.50 4.24 4.84
N SER A 49 -3.26 3.46 4.05
CA SER A 49 -4.59 3.07 4.52
C SER A 49 -4.56 1.75 5.32
N ARG A 50 -5.76 1.24 5.62
CA ARG A 50 -5.95 0.02 6.38
C ARG A 50 -5.54 -1.18 5.53
N TYR A 51 -4.73 -2.07 6.09
CA TYR A 51 -4.62 -3.44 5.56
C TYR A 51 -5.91 -4.16 5.85
N GLN A 52 -6.54 -4.64 4.79
CA GLN A 52 -7.75 -5.42 4.86
C GLN A 52 -7.55 -6.63 3.97
N VAL A 53 -7.76 -7.80 4.53
CA VAL A 53 -7.75 -9.07 3.80
C VAL A 53 -9.20 -9.45 3.53
N TRP A 54 -9.53 -9.64 2.26
CA TRP A 54 -10.88 -10.00 1.79
C TRP A 54 -10.99 -11.47 1.41
N THR A 55 -9.88 -12.20 1.43
CA THR A 55 -9.78 -13.59 0.95
C THR A 55 -9.58 -14.56 2.11
N SER A 56 -10.39 -15.62 2.16
CA SER A 56 -10.29 -16.66 3.18
C SER A 56 -8.94 -17.38 3.20
N LYS A 57 -8.30 -17.57 2.05
CA LYS A 57 -6.98 -18.24 1.93
C LYS A 57 -5.85 -17.50 2.66
N GLN A 58 -5.91 -16.18 2.69
CA GLN A 58 -4.90 -15.32 3.30
C GLN A 58 -5.21 -14.97 4.76
N CYS A 59 -6.47 -15.12 5.19
CA CYS A 59 -6.91 -14.89 6.56
C CYS A 59 -6.61 -16.11 7.44
N LYS A 60 -5.73 -15.98 8.44
CA LYS A 60 -5.48 -17.04 9.44
C LYS A 60 -6.46 -16.97 10.62
N GLY A 61 -7.04 -15.80 10.85
CA GLY A 61 -8.14 -15.59 11.77
C GLY A 61 -9.51 -16.01 11.20
N LYS A 62 -10.53 -15.20 11.45
CA LYS A 62 -11.91 -15.49 11.07
C LYS A 62 -12.43 -14.49 10.06
N MET A 63 -12.97 -14.96 8.94
CA MET A 63 -13.71 -14.10 8.02
C MET A 63 -15.04 -13.67 8.64
N PHE A 64 -15.31 -12.36 8.65
CA PHE A 64 -16.56 -11.76 9.09
C PHE A 64 -16.98 -10.64 8.14
N ARG A 65 -18.20 -10.73 7.60
CA ARG A 65 -18.75 -9.78 6.61
C ARG A 65 -17.75 -9.48 5.48
N TYR A 66 -17.21 -10.53 4.87
CA TYR A 66 -16.22 -10.46 3.77
C TYR A 66 -14.88 -9.82 4.12
N SER A 67 -14.62 -9.51 5.40
CA SER A 67 -13.33 -8.99 5.87
C SER A 67 -12.69 -9.93 6.90
N CYS A 68 -11.37 -10.02 6.91
CA CYS A 68 -10.65 -10.84 7.88
C CYS A 68 -10.60 -10.15 9.26
N VAL A 69 -11.07 -10.86 10.29
CA VAL A 69 -10.80 -10.54 11.69
C VAL A 69 -9.52 -11.27 12.07
N TYR A 70 -8.45 -10.49 12.23
CA TYR A 70 -7.10 -10.99 12.45
C TYR A 70 -6.94 -11.75 13.76
N GLY A 71 -6.31 -12.92 13.69
CA GLY A 71 -5.85 -13.70 14.85
C GLY A 71 -4.38 -13.45 15.19
N VAL A 72 -3.86 -14.16 16.20
CA VAL A 72 -2.44 -14.08 16.60
C VAL A 72 -1.50 -14.57 15.48
N GLU A 73 -1.96 -15.50 14.65
CA GLU A 73 -1.19 -16.01 13.51
C GLU A 73 -1.08 -15.01 12.35
N ASP A 74 -1.98 -14.02 12.27
CA ASP A 74 -1.91 -12.94 11.27
C ASP A 74 -0.93 -11.84 11.70
N LEU A 75 -0.55 -11.80 12.99
CA LEU A 75 0.29 -10.76 13.58
C LEU A 75 1.65 -10.58 12.87
N PRO A 76 2.38 -11.65 12.48
CA PRO A 76 3.65 -11.50 11.76
C PRO A 76 3.50 -10.81 10.39
N VAL A 77 2.36 -10.97 9.72
CA VAL A 77 2.10 -10.32 8.42
C VAL A 77 1.78 -8.85 8.64
N ILE A 78 0.96 -8.53 9.64
CA ILE A 78 0.57 -7.16 9.95
C ILE A 78 1.77 -6.35 10.48
N ILE A 79 2.58 -6.92 11.37
CA ILE A 79 3.78 -6.26 11.93
C ILE A 79 4.82 -5.97 10.83
N LYS A 80 4.90 -6.82 9.80
CA LYS A 80 5.82 -6.60 8.65
C LYS A 80 5.37 -5.49 7.72
N GLN A 81 4.17 -4.95 7.87
CA GLN A 81 3.72 -3.84 7.05
C GLN A 81 4.20 -2.51 7.65
N ASP A 82 5.25 -1.93 7.04
CA ASP A 82 5.88 -0.68 7.50
C ASP A 82 4.89 0.50 7.62
N HIS A 83 3.84 0.51 6.79
CA HIS A 83 2.79 1.54 6.80
C HIS A 83 1.76 1.33 7.91
N LEU A 84 1.70 0.14 8.50
CA LEU A 84 0.87 -0.18 9.65
C LEU A 84 1.77 -0.40 10.86
N ARG A 85 2.24 0.72 11.42
CA ARG A 85 2.71 0.70 12.81
C ARG A 85 1.54 0.29 13.69
N VAL A 86 1.46 -1.00 13.98
CA VAL A 86 0.61 -1.55 15.03
C VAL A 86 1.09 -0.94 16.32
N ARG A 87 0.40 0.12 16.76
CA ARG A 87 0.66 0.70 18.07
C ARG A 87 0.24 -0.33 19.10
N LYS A 88 1.22 -0.90 19.80
CA LYS A 88 0.96 -1.63 21.03
C LYS A 88 0.23 -0.66 21.97
N ARG A 89 -0.87 -1.09 22.59
CA ARG A 89 -1.51 -0.32 23.65
C ARG A 89 -0.56 -0.33 24.84
N GLU A 90 0.31 0.65 24.91
CA GLU A 90 1.22 0.89 26.04
C GLU A 90 0.72 2.07 26.86
N SER A 91 0.83 1.95 28.18
CA SER A 91 0.43 3.00 29.14
C SER A 91 1.27 4.28 29.01
N SER A 92 2.44 4.18 28.36
CA SER A 92 3.32 5.28 27.99
C SER A 92 3.43 5.36 26.47
N PRO A 93 2.70 6.26 25.80
CA PRO A 93 2.79 6.40 24.34
C PRO A 93 4.17 6.91 23.94
N ILE A 94 4.83 6.19 23.04
CA ILE A 94 6.03 6.68 22.34
C ILE A 94 5.61 7.79 21.38
N ASP A 95 6.43 8.84 21.26
CA ASP A 95 6.20 9.92 20.31
C ASP A 95 6.08 9.38 18.89
N PHE A 96 5.06 9.89 18.19
CA PHE A 96 4.79 9.47 16.83
C PHE A 96 5.79 10.10 15.87
N ASP A 97 6.77 9.31 15.43
CA ASP A 97 7.63 9.67 14.31
C ASP A 97 6.92 9.39 12.97
N SER A 98 6.63 10.45 12.22
CA SER A 98 6.01 10.38 10.90
C SER A 98 7.01 10.25 9.75
N SER A 99 8.31 10.34 10.02
CA SER A 99 9.36 10.32 8.98
C SER A 99 9.27 9.11 8.03
N PRO A 100 9.00 7.88 8.50
CA PRO A 100 8.87 6.71 7.62
C PRO A 100 7.71 6.81 6.63
N TYR A 101 6.68 7.60 6.94
CA TYR A 101 5.53 7.79 6.04
C TYR A 101 5.82 8.75 4.89
N ALA A 102 6.91 9.53 4.98
CA ALA A 102 7.30 10.49 3.95
C ALA A 102 7.77 9.83 2.65
N GLU A 103 8.33 8.62 2.74
CA GLU A 103 8.83 7.84 1.61
C GLU A 103 7.74 7.02 0.89
N ILE A 104 6.50 7.10 1.38
CA ILE A 104 5.39 6.35 0.77
C ILE A 104 5.04 7.02 -0.56
N PRO A 105 4.99 6.28 -1.69
CA PRO A 105 4.84 6.87 -3.02
C PRO A 105 3.65 7.81 -3.19
N LEU A 106 2.50 7.51 -2.61
CA LEU A 106 1.35 8.43 -2.68
C LEU A 106 1.60 9.75 -1.94
N VAL A 107 2.38 9.74 -0.85
CA VAL A 107 2.76 10.96 -0.13
C VAL A 107 3.75 11.77 -0.96
N GLU A 108 4.75 11.12 -1.55
CA GLU A 108 5.69 11.75 -2.48
C GLU A 108 4.98 12.38 -3.69
N LEU A 109 4.04 11.65 -4.30
CA LEU A 109 3.21 12.16 -5.41
C LEU A 109 2.38 13.37 -4.97
N SER A 110 1.79 13.35 -3.78
CA SER A 110 1.04 14.50 -3.24
C SER A 110 1.91 15.73 -2.98
N ARG A 111 3.23 15.54 -2.79
CA ARG A 111 4.22 16.61 -2.70
C ARG A 111 4.71 17.10 -4.06
N GLY A 112 4.25 16.49 -5.15
CA GLY A 112 4.60 16.86 -6.52
C GLY A 112 5.84 16.15 -7.08
N ILE A 113 6.34 15.10 -6.42
CA ILE A 113 7.45 14.29 -6.94
C ILE A 113 6.95 13.46 -8.13
N PRO A 114 7.64 13.45 -9.29
CA PRO A 114 7.22 12.66 -10.44
C PRO A 114 7.49 11.16 -10.23
N PHE A 115 6.73 10.30 -10.92
CA PHE A 115 6.82 8.83 -10.80
C PHE A 115 8.24 8.25 -10.99
N GLN A 116 9.07 8.89 -11.82
CA GLN A 116 10.44 8.47 -12.11
C GLN A 116 11.40 8.64 -10.92
N ASN A 117 11.09 9.58 -10.01
CA ASN A 117 11.96 9.97 -8.91
C ASN A 117 11.42 9.49 -7.55
N LEU A 118 10.47 8.55 -7.54
CA LEU A 118 9.94 7.98 -6.31
C LEU A 118 10.99 7.12 -5.62
N THR A 119 10.98 7.12 -4.29
CA THR A 119 11.93 6.34 -3.49
C THR A 119 11.64 4.83 -3.61
N HIS A 120 10.35 4.45 -3.54
CA HIS A 120 9.89 3.06 -3.61
C HIS A 120 8.82 2.86 -4.69
N PRO A 121 9.16 3.01 -5.99
CA PRO A 121 8.20 2.95 -7.10
C PRO A 121 7.45 1.62 -7.18
N GLU A 122 8.08 0.53 -6.75
CA GLU A 122 7.51 -0.82 -6.81
C GLU A 122 6.29 -1.00 -5.89
N TRP A 123 6.10 -0.13 -4.88
CA TRP A 123 4.95 -0.22 -3.97
C TRP A 123 3.63 0.19 -4.64
N LEU A 124 3.69 0.82 -5.80
CA LEU A 124 2.52 1.12 -6.63
C LEU A 124 2.07 -0.07 -7.48
N LEU A 125 2.88 -1.14 -7.62
CA LEU A 125 2.60 -2.25 -8.54
C LEU A 125 1.44 -3.14 -8.09
N ARG A 126 1.16 -3.21 -6.78
CA ARG A 126 0.06 -4.02 -6.21
C ARG A 126 -1.20 -3.24 -5.85
N LEU A 127 -1.29 -1.97 -6.25
CA LEU A 127 -2.51 -1.17 -6.02
C LEU A 127 -3.76 -1.76 -6.71
N HIS A 128 -3.58 -2.60 -7.72
CA HIS A 128 -4.67 -3.17 -8.53
C HIS A 128 -5.43 -4.34 -7.87
N GLU A 129 -4.80 -5.06 -6.93
CA GLU A 129 -5.46 -6.14 -6.15
C GLU A 129 -6.58 -5.61 -5.22
N LEU A 130 -6.80 -4.30 -5.19
CA LEU A 130 -7.85 -3.62 -4.42
C LEU A 130 -9.00 -3.10 -5.29
N ILE A 131 -8.89 -3.24 -6.62
CA ILE A 131 -9.82 -2.62 -7.60
C ILE A 131 -10.45 -3.66 -8.52
N GLU A 132 -9.76 -4.78 -8.81
CA GLU A 132 -10.39 -5.92 -9.50
C GLU A 132 -11.05 -6.88 -8.50
N THR A 133 -12.23 -6.47 -8.05
CA THR A 133 -13.32 -7.33 -7.58
C THR A 133 -14.56 -7.01 -8.36
#